data_AF-A0A7S2AEC3-F1
#
_entry.id   AF-A0A7S2AEC3-F1
#
_cell.length_a   1.000
_cell.length_b   1.000
_cell.length_c   1.000
_cell.angle_alpha   90.00
_cell.angle_beta   90.00
_cell.angle_gamma   90.00
#
_symmetry.space_group_name_H-M   'P 1'
#
loop_
_entity.id
_entity.type
_entity.pdbx_description
1 polymer ?
#
loop_
_entity_poly.entity_id
_entity_poly.type
_entity_poly.pdbx_seq_one_letter_code
_entity_poly.pdbx_strand_id
1 'polypeptide(L)'
;WTNEAISTLQSTEIEALIDQWYKDVYKMIKTFDNDNMRPVQKIAKELRQGIEDFKVRFPFLRAFANESVLTRHWDQLFQRMGKTKPAEYQDINLKMMLDMDILEFTQDFEELSTAAAKEHALKRSMASMKKDWEPLEFATNPRNGVPLLKGIDDIQAALDDHISKTQAIRSSPFCKPFEEEVLKWEATL
;
A
#
# COMPACT_ATOMS: atom_id res chain seq x y z
N TRP A 1 14.20 9.06 8.98
CA TRP A 1 13.77 8.65 7.63
C TRP A 1 14.82 7.84 6.86
N THR A 2 16.05 8.31 6.65
CA THR A 2 16.99 7.64 5.73
C THR A 2 17.59 6.33 6.26
N ASN A 3 17.82 6.23 7.57
CA ASN A 3 18.45 5.07 8.23
C ASN A 3 17.45 4.20 9.01
N GLU A 4 16.20 4.61 9.07
CA GLU A 4 15.14 3.83 9.74
C GLU A 4 14.68 2.71 8.82
N ALA A 5 14.23 1.61 9.42
CA ALA A 5 13.61 0.50 8.70
C ALA A 5 12.40 1.01 7.93
N ILE A 6 12.32 0.71 6.64
CA ILE A 6 11.23 1.19 5.78
C ILE A 6 9.86 0.73 6.26
N SER A 7 9.78 -0.44 6.90
CA SER A 7 8.56 -0.95 7.51
C SER A 7 8.01 -0.08 8.65
N THR A 8 8.84 0.78 9.25
CA THR A 8 8.42 1.71 10.32
C THR A 8 8.01 3.08 9.78
N LEU A 9 8.25 3.36 8.49
CA LEU A 9 7.94 4.64 7.89
C LEU A 9 6.49 4.68 7.43
N GLN A 10 5.78 5.74 7.82
CA GLN A 10 4.42 6.03 7.35
C GLN A 10 4.50 7.08 6.25
N SER A 11 4.39 6.66 4.97
CA SER A 11 4.58 7.58 3.84
C SER A 11 3.63 8.77 3.87
N THR A 12 2.40 8.57 4.33
CA THR A 12 1.37 9.62 4.45
C THR A 12 1.77 10.69 5.46
N GLU A 13 2.33 10.31 6.61
CA GLU A 13 2.83 11.24 7.62
C GLU A 13 4.03 12.02 7.10
N ILE A 14 4.94 11.33 6.40
CA ILE A 14 6.12 11.95 5.79
C ILE A 14 5.69 12.96 4.70
N GLU A 15 4.73 12.62 3.84
CA GLU A 15 4.17 13.52 2.81
C GLU A 15 3.60 14.80 3.45
N ALA A 16 2.82 14.64 4.53
CA ALA A 16 2.23 15.75 5.25
C ALA A 16 3.30 16.67 5.87
N LEU A 17 4.36 16.10 6.44
CA LEU A 17 5.49 16.86 7.00
C LEU A 17 6.24 17.64 5.91
N ILE A 18 6.52 17.01 4.78
CA ILE A 18 7.18 17.67 3.64
C ILE A 18 6.35 18.86 3.16
N ASP A 19 5.05 18.70 3.00
CA ASP A 19 4.17 19.78 2.56
C ASP A 19 4.06 20.91 3.58
N GLN A 20 4.08 20.57 4.87
CA GLN A 20 4.11 21.56 5.94
C GLN A 20 5.44 22.35 5.92
N TRP A 21 6.58 21.66 5.85
CA TRP A 21 7.90 22.30 5.78
C TRP A 21 8.04 23.18 4.54
N TYR A 22 7.51 22.74 3.41
CA TYR A 22 7.52 23.52 2.17
C TYR A 22 6.74 24.84 2.34
N LYS A 23 5.56 24.81 2.97
CA LYS A 23 4.77 26.01 3.30
C LYS A 23 5.50 26.94 4.27
N ASP A 24 6.14 26.39 5.29
CA ASP A 24 6.82 27.17 6.32
C ASP A 24 8.08 27.86 5.78
N VAL A 25 8.88 27.15 4.99
CA VAL A 25 10.05 27.73 4.31
C VAL A 25 9.64 28.83 3.33
N TYR A 26 8.53 28.65 2.61
CA TYR A 26 8.01 29.69 1.73
C TYR A 26 7.65 30.98 2.50
N LYS A 27 7.03 30.84 3.68
CA LYS A 27 6.76 31.99 4.57
C LYS A 27 8.07 32.62 5.06
N MET A 28 9.04 31.83 5.50
CA MET A 28 10.36 32.33 5.94
C MET A 28 11.05 33.17 4.86
N ILE A 29 11.07 32.69 3.61
CA ILE A 29 11.68 33.43 2.49
C ILE A 29 11.03 34.80 2.31
N LYS A 30 9.70 34.90 2.44
CA LYS A 30 8.95 36.16 2.38
C LYS A 30 9.23 37.07 3.57
N THR A 31 9.25 36.52 4.79
CA THR A 31 9.52 37.29 6.01
C THR A 31 10.92 37.91 6.01
N PHE A 32 11.90 37.20 5.46
CA PHE A 32 13.28 37.65 5.37
C PHE A 32 13.60 38.41 4.08
N ASP A 33 12.59 38.89 3.35
CA ASP A 33 12.76 39.69 2.13
C ASP A 33 13.07 41.16 2.46
N ASN A 34 14.18 41.38 3.16
CA ASN A 34 14.73 42.71 3.47
C ASN A 34 16.27 42.67 3.50
N ASP A 35 16.90 43.83 3.28
CA ASP A 35 18.34 43.93 3.07
C ASP A 35 19.18 43.46 4.27
N ASN A 36 18.66 43.59 5.48
CA ASN A 36 19.34 43.19 6.72
C ASN A 36 19.28 41.68 6.99
N MET A 37 18.38 40.96 6.30
CA MET A 37 18.13 39.52 6.51
C MET A 37 18.54 38.65 5.32
N ARG A 38 19.22 39.22 4.31
CA ARG A 38 19.68 38.49 3.10
C ARG A 38 20.44 37.18 3.42
N PRO A 39 21.35 37.11 4.41
CA PRO A 39 22.01 35.85 4.76
C PRO A 39 21.04 34.77 5.26
N VAL A 40 20.05 35.16 6.07
CA VAL A 40 19.02 34.24 6.60
C VAL A 40 18.08 33.80 5.47
N GLN A 41 17.71 34.72 4.57
CA GLN A 41 16.91 34.40 3.39
C GLN A 41 17.63 33.39 2.48
N LYS A 42 18.96 33.48 2.35
CA LYS A 42 19.76 32.52 1.59
C LYS A 42 19.65 31.11 2.18
N ILE A 43 19.80 30.96 3.50
CA ILE A 43 19.64 29.67 4.18
C ILE A 43 18.23 29.10 3.97
N ALA A 44 17.18 29.94 4.05
CA ALA A 44 15.81 29.50 3.78
C ALA A 44 15.61 29.03 2.33
N LYS A 45 16.26 29.69 1.35
CA LYS A 45 16.27 29.25 -0.05
C LYS A 45 17.01 27.93 -0.24
N GLU A 46 18.15 27.72 0.43
CA GLU A 46 18.88 26.46 0.41
C GLU A 46 18.06 25.31 1.02
N LEU A 47 17.37 25.56 2.14
CA LEU A 47 16.46 24.59 2.74
C LEU A 47 15.29 24.25 1.80
N ARG A 48 14.74 25.25 1.09
CA ARG A 48 13.71 25.02 0.08
C ARG A 48 14.19 24.08 -1.01
N GLN A 49 15.38 24.34 -1.54
CA GLN A 49 15.98 23.49 -2.57
C GLN A 49 16.15 22.06 -2.06
N GLY A 50 16.63 21.88 -0.83
CA GLY A 50 16.73 20.55 -0.22
C GLY A 50 15.38 19.83 -0.10
N ILE A 51 14.30 20.55 0.22
CA ILE A 51 12.94 19.97 0.24
C ILE A 51 12.49 19.61 -1.18
N GLU A 52 12.74 20.46 -2.17
CA GLU A 52 12.39 20.18 -3.58
C GLU A 52 13.16 18.96 -4.12
N ASP A 53 14.46 18.86 -3.83
CA ASP A 53 15.30 17.73 -4.21
C ASP A 53 14.82 16.43 -3.53
N PHE A 54 14.35 16.50 -2.28
CA PHE A 54 13.76 15.37 -1.59
C PHE A 54 12.39 14.99 -2.16
N LYS A 55 11.55 15.97 -2.54
CA LYS A 55 10.24 15.73 -3.18
C LYS A 55 10.36 14.90 -4.45
N VAL A 56 11.41 15.11 -5.25
CA VAL A 56 11.67 14.28 -6.45
C VAL A 56 11.86 12.80 -6.09
N ARG A 57 12.42 12.52 -4.91
CA ARG A 57 12.66 11.16 -4.39
C ARG A 57 11.51 10.64 -3.51
N PHE A 58 10.46 11.43 -3.32
CA PHE A 58 9.35 11.05 -2.44
C PHE A 58 8.45 9.94 -3.02
N PRO A 59 8.10 9.91 -4.33
CA PRO A 59 7.34 8.80 -4.91
C PRO A 59 8.00 7.45 -4.65
N PHE A 60 9.33 7.44 -4.71
CA PHE A 60 10.15 6.31 -4.35
C PHE A 60 9.97 5.91 -2.89
N LEU A 61 10.14 6.83 -1.94
CA LEU A 61 9.90 6.56 -0.51
C LEU A 61 8.47 6.04 -0.24
N ARG A 62 7.47 6.61 -0.91
CA ARG A 62 6.07 6.19 -0.79
C ARG A 62 5.85 4.78 -1.30
N ALA A 63 6.45 4.41 -2.43
CA ALA A 63 6.41 3.06 -2.92
C ALA A 63 7.14 2.08 -1.99
N PHE A 64 8.19 2.55 -1.29
CA PHE A 64 8.98 1.79 -0.30
C PHE A 64 8.20 1.50 0.97
N ALA A 65 7.53 2.52 1.51
CA ALA A 65 6.67 2.40 2.68
C ALA A 65 5.29 1.80 2.37
N ASN A 66 5.10 1.23 1.18
CA ASN A 66 3.86 0.52 0.86
C ASN A 66 3.82 -0.80 1.64
N GLU A 67 2.99 -0.84 2.67
CA GLU A 67 2.75 -2.02 3.54
C GLU A 67 2.27 -3.26 2.76
N SER A 68 1.79 -3.08 1.52
CA SER A 68 1.41 -4.19 0.65
C SER A 68 2.62 -4.95 0.09
N VAL A 69 3.82 -4.36 0.14
CA VAL A 69 5.06 -4.94 -0.38
C VAL A 69 5.59 -6.02 0.57
N LEU A 70 5.25 -7.27 0.26
CA LEU A 70 5.74 -8.46 0.97
C LEU A 70 7.12 -8.92 0.50
N THR A 71 7.76 -9.79 1.29
CA THR A 71 9.05 -10.46 1.02
C THR A 71 9.26 -10.89 -0.44
N ARG A 72 8.26 -11.52 -1.07
CA ARG A 72 8.37 -11.98 -2.47
C ARG A 72 8.61 -10.85 -3.47
N HIS A 73 8.09 -9.65 -3.20
CA HIS A 73 8.26 -8.49 -4.07
C HIS A 73 9.66 -7.92 -3.94
N TRP A 74 10.20 -7.89 -2.71
CA TRP A 74 11.60 -7.55 -2.48
C TRP A 74 12.54 -8.52 -3.20
N ASP A 75 12.26 -9.82 -3.11
CA ASP A 75 13.04 -10.83 -3.83
C ASP A 75 13.04 -10.60 -5.34
N GLN A 76 11.88 -10.30 -5.93
CA GLN A 76 11.78 -9.96 -7.35
C GLN A 76 12.55 -8.69 -7.69
N LEU A 77 12.48 -7.65 -6.85
CA LEU A 77 13.22 -6.41 -7.06
C LEU A 77 14.74 -6.66 -7.05
N PHE A 78 15.27 -7.30 -6.01
CA PHE A 78 16.70 -7.58 -5.90
C PHE A 78 17.20 -8.47 -7.06
N GLN A 79 16.36 -9.41 -7.51
CA GLN A 79 16.65 -10.22 -8.70
C GLN A 79 16.77 -9.36 -9.96
N ARG A 80 15.85 -8.41 -10.19
CA ARG A 80 15.89 -7.50 -11.34
C ARG A 80 17.10 -6.55 -11.28
N MET A 81 17.45 -6.09 -10.08
CA MET A 81 18.62 -5.25 -9.87
C MET A 81 19.95 -6.00 -10.04
N GLY A 82 19.94 -7.33 -10.00
CA GLY A 82 21.15 -8.14 -9.95
C GLY A 82 21.98 -7.91 -8.69
N LYS A 83 21.35 -7.50 -7.58
CA LYS A 83 22.01 -7.20 -6.30
C LYS A 83 21.68 -8.27 -5.27
N THR A 84 22.58 -8.48 -4.31
CA THR A 84 22.36 -9.39 -3.19
C THR A 84 21.35 -8.79 -2.23
N LYS A 85 20.28 -9.54 -1.93
CA LYS A 85 19.30 -9.14 -0.92
C LYS A 85 19.91 -9.20 0.50
N PRO A 86 19.46 -8.36 1.44
CA PRO A 86 19.83 -8.47 2.84
C PRO A 86 19.33 -9.79 3.45
N ALA A 87 19.92 -10.17 4.58
CA ALA A 87 19.50 -11.35 5.34
C ALA A 87 18.08 -11.18 5.90
N GLU A 88 17.73 -9.97 6.36
CA GLU A 88 16.41 -9.64 6.86
C GLU A 88 15.81 -8.43 6.13
N TYR A 89 14.54 -8.52 5.73
CA TYR A 89 13.85 -7.41 5.06
C TYR A 89 13.62 -6.21 5.98
N GLN A 90 13.66 -6.43 7.29
CA GLN A 90 13.47 -5.40 8.31
C GLN A 90 14.66 -4.42 8.33
N ASP A 91 15.82 -4.84 7.82
CA ASP A 91 17.03 -4.02 7.75
C ASP A 91 17.03 -3.07 6.53
N ILE A 92 16.08 -3.23 5.60
CA ILE A 92 15.99 -2.40 4.41
C ILE A 92 15.63 -0.97 4.83
N ASN A 93 16.54 -0.04 4.56
CA ASN A 93 16.38 1.38 4.78
C ASN A 93 16.65 2.17 3.49
N LEU A 94 16.17 3.41 3.43
CA LEU A 94 16.28 4.24 2.22
C LEU A 94 17.75 4.44 1.81
N LYS A 95 18.65 4.61 2.78
CA LYS A 95 20.08 4.78 2.50
C LYS A 95 20.66 3.55 1.80
N MET A 96 20.42 2.34 2.32
CA MET A 96 20.87 1.10 1.72
C MET A 96 20.43 0.97 0.26
N MET A 97 19.18 1.32 -0.03
CA MET A 97 18.65 1.22 -1.39
C MET A 97 19.27 2.26 -2.32
N LEU A 98 19.46 3.50 -1.82
CA LEU A 98 20.18 4.55 -2.55
C LEU A 98 21.63 4.13 -2.85
N ASP A 99 22.33 3.52 -1.90
CA ASP A 99 23.70 3.00 -2.06
C ASP A 99 23.77 1.84 -3.09
N MET A 100 22.63 1.24 -3.44
CA MET A 100 22.51 0.19 -4.45
C MET A 100 22.02 0.70 -5.82
N ASP A 101 22.01 2.02 -6.03
CA ASP A 101 21.58 2.68 -7.27
C ASP A 101 20.14 2.35 -7.66
N ILE A 102 19.28 2.12 -6.67
CA ILE A 102 17.87 1.79 -6.88
C ILE A 102 17.10 2.81 -7.73
N LEU A 103 17.59 4.05 -7.84
CA LEU A 103 16.99 5.09 -8.66
C LEU A 103 16.96 4.70 -10.15
N GLU A 104 17.89 3.86 -10.61
CA GLU A 104 17.88 3.30 -11.97
C GLU A 104 16.74 2.30 -12.20
N PHE A 105 16.21 1.73 -11.12
CA PHE A 105 15.14 0.72 -11.11
C PHE A 105 13.82 1.28 -10.58
N THR A 106 13.65 2.61 -10.60
CA THR A 106 12.46 3.28 -10.07
C THR A 106 11.18 2.76 -10.73
N GLN A 107 11.19 2.57 -12.06
CA GLN A 107 10.04 2.05 -12.79
C GLN A 107 9.69 0.61 -12.39
N ASP A 108 10.68 -0.29 -12.32
CA ASP A 108 10.49 -1.67 -11.86
C ASP A 108 9.86 -1.72 -10.46
N PHE A 109 10.34 -0.84 -9.59
CA PHE A 109 9.85 -0.77 -8.23
C PHE A 109 8.42 -0.21 -8.14
N GLU A 110 8.09 0.83 -8.91
CA GLU A 110 6.73 1.35 -9.00
C GLU A 110 5.75 0.31 -9.53
N GLU A 111 6.14 -0.47 -10.55
CA GLU A 111 5.35 -1.57 -11.08
C GLU A 111 5.10 -2.65 -10.01
N LEU A 112 6.14 -3.07 -9.28
CA LEU A 112 6.04 -4.04 -8.19
C LEU A 112 5.18 -3.53 -7.04
N SER A 113 5.37 -2.28 -6.63
CA SER A 113 4.59 -1.65 -5.55
C SER A 113 3.11 -1.51 -5.94
N THR A 114 2.84 -1.19 -7.21
CA THR A 114 1.48 -1.15 -7.77
C THR A 114 0.83 -2.53 -7.80
N ALA A 115 1.57 -3.55 -8.25
CA ALA A 115 1.10 -4.93 -8.23
C ALA A 115 0.77 -5.37 -6.80
N ALA A 116 1.68 -5.14 -5.85
CA ALA A 116 1.50 -5.42 -4.44
C ALA A 116 0.23 -4.76 -3.86
N ALA A 117 0.00 -3.47 -4.17
CA ALA A 117 -1.19 -2.76 -3.73
C ALA A 117 -2.49 -3.37 -4.29
N LYS A 118 -2.49 -3.79 -5.55
CA LYS A 118 -3.65 -4.47 -6.18
C LYS A 118 -3.89 -5.84 -5.57
N GLU A 119 -2.85 -6.63 -5.35
CA GLU A 119 -2.92 -7.93 -4.67
C GLU A 119 -3.54 -7.78 -3.28
N HIS A 120 -3.05 -6.81 -2.51
CA HIS A 120 -3.57 -6.55 -1.17
C HIS A 120 -5.05 -6.09 -1.22
N ALA A 121 -5.44 -5.24 -2.18
CA ALA A 121 -6.82 -4.82 -2.34
C ALA A 121 -7.77 -6.02 -2.61
N LEU A 122 -7.36 -6.96 -3.45
CA LEU A 122 -8.11 -8.19 -3.71
C LEU A 122 -8.22 -9.07 -2.45
N LYS A 123 -7.12 -9.26 -1.70
CA LYS A 123 -7.15 -9.98 -0.43
C LYS A 123 -8.09 -9.33 0.60
N ARG A 124 -8.09 -8.00 0.70
CA ARG A 124 -9.03 -7.27 1.57
C ARG A 124 -10.49 -7.46 1.13
N SER A 125 -10.77 -7.42 -0.17
CA SER A 125 -12.13 -7.67 -0.68
C SER A 125 -12.60 -9.08 -0.31
N MET A 126 -11.73 -10.08 -0.47
CA MET A 126 -12.03 -11.47 -0.11
C MET A 126 -12.22 -11.65 1.40
N ALA A 127 -11.40 -11.00 2.22
CA ALA A 127 -11.54 -11.02 3.67
C ALA A 127 -12.84 -10.34 4.14
N SER A 128 -13.23 -9.23 3.49
CA SER A 128 -14.52 -8.57 3.77
C SER A 128 -15.68 -9.51 3.48
N MET A 129 -15.70 -10.15 2.30
CA MET A 129 -16.75 -11.11 1.96
C MET A 129 -16.85 -12.20 3.03
N LYS A 130 -15.73 -12.81 3.43
CA LYS A 130 -15.72 -13.83 4.52
C LYS A 130 -16.35 -13.31 5.81
N LYS A 131 -16.02 -12.09 6.20
CA LYS A 131 -16.56 -11.45 7.41
C LYS A 131 -18.06 -11.21 7.32
N ASP A 132 -18.56 -10.86 6.14
CA ASP A 132 -19.99 -10.62 5.91
C ASP A 132 -20.83 -11.91 6.11
N TRP A 133 -20.21 -13.10 6.01
CA TRP A 133 -20.87 -14.38 6.29
C TRP A 133 -20.87 -14.79 7.77
N GLU A 134 -19.94 -14.27 8.59
CA GLU A 134 -19.83 -14.65 10.01
C GLU A 134 -21.13 -14.48 10.83
N PRO A 135 -21.92 -13.39 10.67
CA PRO A 135 -23.13 -13.20 11.47
C PRO A 135 -24.39 -13.81 10.84
N LEU A 136 -24.31 -14.43 9.66
CA LEU A 136 -25.48 -14.93 8.95
C LEU A 136 -26.00 -16.23 9.56
N GLU A 137 -27.29 -16.23 9.92
CA GLU A 137 -27.98 -17.38 10.48
C GLU A 137 -29.25 -17.69 9.69
N PHE A 138 -29.50 -18.96 9.43
CA PHE A 138 -30.74 -19.40 8.78
C PHE A 138 -31.91 -19.39 9.76
N ALA A 139 -32.89 -18.52 9.52
CA ALA A 139 -34.15 -18.56 10.24
C ALA A 139 -35.04 -19.70 9.73
N THR A 140 -35.67 -20.42 10.65
CA THR A 140 -36.63 -21.48 10.32
C THR A 140 -38.02 -21.18 10.86
N ASN A 141 -39.04 -21.59 10.11
CA ASN A 141 -40.44 -21.55 10.51
C ASN A 141 -41.05 -22.96 10.32
N PRO A 142 -41.24 -23.73 11.39
CA PRO A 142 -41.73 -25.10 11.29
C PRO A 142 -43.16 -25.17 10.74
N ARG A 143 -43.40 -26.11 9.82
CA ARG A 143 -44.74 -26.46 9.32
C ARG A 143 -44.93 -27.96 9.43
N ASN A 144 -45.96 -28.40 10.16
CA ASN A 144 -46.22 -29.82 10.45
C ASN A 144 -45.03 -30.56 11.07
N GLY A 145 -44.27 -29.89 11.96
CA GLY A 145 -43.09 -30.47 12.60
C GLY A 145 -41.81 -30.45 11.75
N VAL A 146 -41.85 -29.97 10.51
CA VAL A 146 -40.67 -29.84 9.64
C VAL A 146 -40.17 -28.39 9.65
N PRO A 147 -38.92 -28.11 10.07
CA PRO A 147 -38.34 -26.77 10.01
C PRO A 147 -38.13 -26.35 8.55
N LEU A 148 -38.83 -25.30 8.11
CA LEU A 148 -38.67 -24.72 6.77
C LEU A 148 -37.87 -23.43 6.86
N LEU A 149 -36.93 -23.21 5.94
CA LEU A 149 -36.19 -21.95 5.85
C LEU A 149 -37.14 -20.77 5.56
N LYS A 150 -36.87 -19.61 6.15
CA LYS A 150 -37.66 -18.39 5.97
C LYS A 150 -36.72 -17.18 5.84
N GLY A 151 -37.08 -16.24 4.97
CA GLY A 151 -36.37 -14.96 4.85
C GLY A 151 -34.94 -15.10 4.30
N ILE A 152 -34.76 -15.95 3.29
CA ILE A 152 -33.44 -16.23 2.70
C ILE A 152 -33.04 -15.22 1.62
N ASP A 153 -33.90 -14.26 1.28
CA ASP A 153 -33.68 -13.33 0.16
C ASP A 153 -32.36 -12.55 0.31
N ASP A 154 -32.06 -12.06 1.51
CA ASP A 154 -30.81 -11.33 1.80
C ASP A 154 -29.57 -12.23 1.71
N ILE A 155 -29.69 -13.49 2.17
CA ILE A 155 -28.62 -14.49 2.09
C ILE A 155 -28.33 -14.82 0.62
N GLN A 156 -29.37 -14.97 -0.19
CA GLN A 156 -29.26 -15.28 -1.60
C GLN A 156 -28.69 -14.10 -2.41
N ALA A 157 -29.11 -12.87 -2.09
CA ALA A 157 -28.53 -11.67 -2.67
C ALA A 157 -27.03 -11.53 -2.34
N ALA A 158 -26.63 -11.81 -1.09
CA ALA A 158 -25.23 -11.82 -0.68
C ALA A 158 -24.44 -12.91 -1.40
N LEU A 159 -25.03 -14.11 -1.58
CA LEU A 159 -24.42 -15.21 -2.33
C LEU A 159 -24.12 -14.81 -3.77
N ASP A 160 -25.11 -14.31 -4.51
CA ASP A 160 -24.98 -13.96 -5.92
C ASP A 160 -23.95 -12.83 -6.15
N ASP A 161 -23.94 -11.82 -5.27
CA ASP A 161 -22.95 -10.75 -5.29
C ASP A 161 -21.54 -11.27 -5.00
N HIS A 162 -21.37 -12.13 -3.99
CA HIS A 162 -20.07 -12.68 -3.62
C HIS A 162 -19.54 -13.68 -4.65
N ILE A 163 -20.40 -14.42 -5.35
CA ILE A 163 -20.00 -15.23 -6.51
C ILE A 163 -19.44 -14.32 -7.60
N SER A 164 -20.16 -13.25 -7.95
CA SER A 164 -19.75 -12.31 -8.99
C SER A 164 -18.42 -11.61 -8.65
N LYS A 165 -18.26 -11.15 -7.41
CA LYS A 165 -17.00 -10.56 -6.92
C LYS A 165 -15.85 -11.57 -6.90
N THR A 166 -16.10 -12.82 -6.51
CA THR A 166 -15.08 -13.87 -6.49
C THR A 166 -14.59 -14.21 -7.90
N GLN A 167 -15.50 -14.28 -8.89
CA GLN A 167 -15.14 -14.41 -10.31
C GLN A 167 -14.27 -13.23 -10.79
N ALA A 168 -14.64 -12.01 -10.41
CA ALA A 168 -13.86 -10.82 -10.75
C ALA A 168 -12.44 -10.87 -10.15
N ILE A 169 -12.31 -11.27 -8.88
CA ILE A 169 -11.00 -11.47 -8.22
C ILE A 169 -10.19 -12.51 -8.99
N ARG A 170 -10.77 -13.66 -9.30
CA ARG A 170 -10.09 -14.77 -9.98
C ARG A 170 -9.61 -14.41 -11.39
N SER A 171 -10.38 -13.60 -12.13
CA SER A 171 -9.99 -13.13 -13.46
C SER A 171 -8.85 -12.11 -13.45
N SER A 172 -8.53 -11.52 -12.29
CA SER A 172 -7.46 -10.55 -12.14
C SER A 172 -6.08 -11.21 -12.26
N PRO A 173 -5.14 -10.63 -13.02
CA PRO A 173 -3.76 -11.14 -13.09
C PRO A 173 -3.04 -11.08 -11.73
N PHE A 174 -3.50 -10.22 -10.82
CA PHE A 174 -2.97 -10.06 -9.47
C PHE A 174 -3.49 -11.14 -8.50
N CYS A 175 -4.38 -12.04 -8.93
CA CYS A 175 -4.85 -13.15 -8.09
C CYS A 175 -3.82 -14.26 -7.91
N LYS A 176 -2.93 -14.44 -8.91
CA LYS A 176 -2.03 -15.59 -9.04
C LYS A 176 -1.29 -15.99 -7.75
N PRO A 177 -0.75 -15.07 -6.91
CA PRO A 177 -0.02 -15.45 -5.70
C PRO A 177 -0.88 -16.11 -4.60
N PHE A 178 -2.22 -16.00 -4.68
CA PHE A 178 -3.15 -16.53 -3.69
C PHE A 178 -4.39 -17.18 -4.34
N GLU A 179 -4.27 -17.60 -5.60
CA GLU A 179 -5.37 -18.19 -6.38
C GLU A 179 -5.96 -19.42 -5.70
N GLU A 180 -5.13 -20.24 -5.05
CA GLU A 180 -5.60 -21.42 -4.30
C GLU A 180 -6.52 -21.03 -3.13
N GLU A 181 -6.23 -19.92 -2.44
CA GLU A 181 -7.11 -19.40 -1.38
C GLU A 181 -8.47 -18.97 -1.97
N VAL A 182 -8.45 -18.33 -3.15
CA VAL A 182 -9.66 -17.88 -3.87
C VAL A 182 -10.50 -19.06 -4.33
N LEU A 183 -9.90 -20.12 -4.88
CA LEU A 183 -10.61 -21.32 -5.30
C LEU A 183 -11.27 -22.05 -4.13
N LYS A 184 -10.58 -22.12 -2.98
CA LYS A 184 -11.16 -22.69 -1.75
C LYS A 184 -12.36 -21.89 -1.25
N TRP A 185 -12.30 -20.57 -1.37
CA TRP A 185 -13.42 -19.68 -1.03
C TRP A 185 -14.59 -19.81 -2.00
N GLU A 186 -14.30 -19.83 -3.31
CA GLU A 186 -15.30 -20.01 -4.36
C GLU A 186 -16.09 -21.31 -4.15
N ALA A 187 -15.43 -22.38 -3.72
CA ALA A 187 -16.09 -23.67 -3.44
C ALA A 187 -16.99 -23.67 -2.18
N THR A 188 -16.93 -22.64 -1.34
CA THR A 188 -17.78 -22.50 -0.15
C THR A 188 -19.02 -21.64 -0.37
N LEU A 189 -19.05 -20.89 -1.48
CA LEU A 189 -20.22 -20.14 -1.95
C LEU A 189 -21.15 -21.11 -2.71
#